data_AF-A0A8H3E0U4-F1
#
_entry.id   AF-A0A8H3E0U4-F1
#
_cell.length_a   1.000
_cell.length_b   1.000
_cell.length_c   1.000
_cell.angle_alpha   90.00
_cell.angle_beta   90.00
_cell.angle_gamma   90.00
#
_symmetry.space_group_name_H-M   'P 1'
#
loop_
_entity.id
_entity.type
_entity.pdbx_description
1 polymer ?
#
loop_
_entity_poly.entity_id
_entity_poly.type
_entity_poly.pdbx_seq_one_letter_code
_entity_poly.pdbx_strand_id
1 'polypeptide(L)'
;MVEIFGLELTDSELKEAREVFPKASGFANRIHASGTLQAAFSEVRNACKHLLPTNKEMPTQLVATRWGAAAACGQTHEDLRMVVNMMTSNTAHKLGEFQMSLLQWDILSDVNECLEVFEDPTRTHSQKGVPLIHSVIPDMHVLKFRLELMRDGRINNPRTGQPPRLVIRVAAFAALNVLNKYLRLLEVSDIYWLAIALCPWYKLQWFENHNYPASRIQEVRRALEDRFGEYTTRYTPAPEPELPHPTEGSSDTALPSTRSRRLWMQTPPSTANHDSTASHSTPRSTALSAYLAAPLVSEAEVNKLGGLLQFWENEVRVGSVLGRLALDILTAPSSSVDVERAFSGGRMSVNYRQHRTSLATFRAKMAVGSWFGTPLLSDVTEVLEMVEGKGDTEPGPLDLD
;
A
#
# COMPACT_ATOMS: atom_id res chain seq x y z
N MET A 1 -2.26 7.64 32.64
CA MET A 1 -2.79 7.49 31.25
C MET A 1 -3.81 6.36 31.13
N VAL A 2 -3.60 5.19 31.74
CA VAL A 2 -4.59 4.10 31.83
C VAL A 2 -5.84 4.51 32.67
N GLU A 3 -5.62 5.27 33.75
CA GLU A 3 -6.69 5.86 34.58
C GLU A 3 -7.63 6.81 33.84
N ILE A 4 -7.15 7.52 32.81
CA ILE A 4 -7.96 8.50 32.04
C ILE A 4 -9.09 7.80 31.26
N PHE A 5 -8.90 6.52 30.92
CA PHE A 5 -9.88 5.70 30.22
C PHE A 5 -10.60 4.70 31.13
N GLY A 6 -10.33 4.72 32.45
CA GLY A 6 -10.88 3.77 33.42
C GLY A 6 -10.49 2.31 33.12
N LEU A 7 -9.29 2.08 32.57
CA LEU A 7 -8.89 0.78 32.06
C LEU A 7 -8.06 -0.05 33.06
N GLU A 8 -8.61 -0.32 34.25
CA GLU A 8 -7.89 -1.05 35.31
C GLU A 8 -8.19 -2.55 35.28
N LEU A 9 -7.23 -3.35 34.81
CA LEU A 9 -7.31 -4.80 34.86
C LEU A 9 -6.98 -5.31 36.26
N THR A 10 -7.74 -6.29 36.74
CA THR A 10 -7.33 -7.02 37.94
C THR A 10 -6.11 -7.90 37.65
N ASP A 11 -5.29 -8.18 38.67
CA ASP A 11 -4.13 -9.08 38.53
C ASP A 11 -4.53 -10.47 38.02
N SER A 12 -5.72 -10.93 38.40
CA SER A 12 -6.27 -12.21 37.96
C SER A 12 -6.58 -12.22 36.46
N GLU A 13 -7.29 -11.19 35.96
CA GLU A 13 -7.59 -11.07 34.52
C GLU A 13 -6.31 -10.90 33.70
N LEU A 14 -5.37 -10.11 34.20
CA LEU A 14 -4.08 -9.90 33.55
C LEU A 14 -3.28 -11.21 33.46
N LYS A 15 -3.32 -12.04 34.50
CA LYS A 15 -2.68 -13.36 34.50
C LYS A 15 -3.31 -14.28 33.46
N GLU A 16 -4.64 -14.41 33.44
CA GLU A 16 -5.36 -15.24 32.49
C GLU A 16 -5.04 -14.84 31.04
N ALA A 17 -5.09 -13.55 30.74
CA ALA A 17 -4.80 -13.03 29.40
C ALA A 17 -3.35 -13.27 28.96
N ARG A 18 -2.38 -13.09 29.85
CA ARG A 18 -0.94 -13.30 29.55
C ARG A 18 -0.61 -14.74 29.22
N GLU A 19 -1.38 -15.70 29.70
CA GLU A 19 -1.16 -17.13 29.46
C GLU A 19 -1.72 -17.63 28.12
N VAL A 20 -2.61 -16.87 27.45
CA VAL A 20 -3.30 -17.32 26.22
C VAL A 20 -2.32 -17.71 25.11
N PHE A 21 -1.47 -16.79 24.64
CA PHE A 21 -0.51 -17.09 23.57
C PHE A 21 0.60 -18.04 24.00
N PRO A 22 1.18 -17.96 25.23
CA PRO A 22 2.11 -18.97 25.71
C PRO A 22 1.54 -20.39 25.69
N LYS A 23 0.26 -20.58 26.08
CA LYS A 23 -0.39 -21.90 26.01
C LYS A 23 -0.60 -22.36 24.57
N ALA A 24 -1.12 -21.49 23.69
CA ALA A 24 -1.33 -21.82 22.28
C ALA A 24 -0.02 -22.18 21.55
N SER A 25 1.01 -21.33 21.71
CA SER A 25 2.33 -21.52 21.12
C SER A 25 3.06 -22.73 21.71
N GLY A 26 3.01 -22.87 23.05
CA GLY A 26 3.62 -24.00 23.76
C GLY A 26 3.05 -25.35 23.31
N PHE A 27 1.72 -25.43 23.20
CA PHE A 27 1.06 -26.60 22.64
C PHE A 27 1.54 -26.90 21.22
N ALA A 28 1.50 -25.91 20.31
CA ALA A 28 1.95 -26.09 18.93
C ALA A 28 3.39 -26.60 18.88
N ASN A 29 4.30 -25.99 19.63
CA ASN A 29 5.70 -26.38 19.68
C ASN A 29 5.90 -27.81 20.17
N ARG A 30 5.14 -28.26 21.18
CA ARG A 30 5.22 -29.65 21.67
C ARG A 30 4.73 -30.66 20.65
N ILE A 31 3.66 -30.35 19.94
CA ILE A 31 3.13 -31.20 18.88
C ILE A 31 4.14 -31.34 17.73
N HIS A 32 4.79 -30.25 17.31
CA HIS A 32 5.80 -30.29 16.24
C HIS A 32 7.13 -30.91 16.66
N ALA A 33 7.51 -30.82 17.93
CA ALA A 33 8.79 -31.33 18.42
C ALA A 33 8.81 -32.85 18.67
N SER A 34 7.66 -33.52 18.69
CA SER A 34 7.55 -34.94 19.04
C SER A 34 6.74 -35.71 18.01
N GLY A 35 7.40 -36.62 17.28
CA GLY A 35 6.74 -37.49 16.31
C GLY A 35 5.61 -38.32 16.91
N THR A 36 5.75 -38.76 18.17
CA THR A 36 4.69 -39.48 18.90
C THR A 36 3.47 -38.60 19.15
N LEU A 37 3.67 -37.35 19.60
CA LEU A 37 2.57 -36.42 19.83
C LEU A 37 1.93 -35.97 18.53
N GLN A 38 2.71 -35.78 17.47
CA GLN A 38 2.22 -35.47 16.13
C GLN A 38 1.32 -36.60 15.58
N ALA A 39 1.74 -37.86 15.73
CA ALA A 39 0.95 -39.01 15.31
C ALA A 39 -0.37 -39.09 16.09
N ALA A 40 -0.32 -38.97 17.43
CA ALA A 40 -1.50 -38.96 18.28
C ALA A 40 -2.44 -37.79 17.95
N PHE A 41 -1.90 -36.59 17.75
CA PHE A 41 -2.67 -35.41 17.34
C PHE A 41 -3.41 -35.66 16.02
N SER A 42 -2.70 -36.23 15.04
CA SER A 42 -3.26 -36.52 13.71
C SER A 42 -4.39 -37.56 13.80
N GLU A 43 -4.25 -38.58 14.65
CA GLU A 43 -5.29 -39.58 14.90
C GLU A 43 -6.55 -38.95 15.50
N VAL A 44 -6.40 -38.17 16.59
CA VAL A 44 -7.51 -37.48 17.25
C VAL A 44 -8.19 -36.50 16.29
N ARG A 45 -7.41 -35.70 15.54
CA ARG A 45 -7.94 -34.78 14.54
C ARG A 45 -8.71 -35.52 13.45
N ASN A 46 -8.16 -36.59 12.90
CA ASN A 46 -8.80 -37.35 11.82
C ASN A 46 -10.12 -37.98 12.26
N ALA A 47 -10.21 -38.41 13.53
CA ALA A 47 -11.44 -38.93 14.11
C ALA A 47 -12.56 -37.86 14.18
N CYS A 48 -12.22 -36.58 14.41
CA CYS A 48 -13.18 -35.49 14.52
C CYS A 48 -13.16 -34.49 13.34
N LYS A 49 -12.48 -34.80 12.23
CA LYS A 49 -12.24 -33.85 11.12
C LYS A 49 -13.49 -33.17 10.56
N HIS A 50 -14.62 -33.87 10.58
CA HIS A 50 -15.91 -33.41 10.06
C HIS A 50 -16.60 -32.39 10.98
N LEU A 51 -16.12 -32.24 12.21
CA LEU A 51 -16.63 -31.28 13.20
C LEU A 51 -15.76 -30.02 13.30
N LEU A 52 -14.61 -29.99 12.61
CA LEU A 52 -13.67 -28.89 12.70
C LEU A 52 -14.00 -27.82 11.63
N PRO A 53 -13.91 -26.53 11.96
CA PRO A 53 -14.09 -25.44 10.99
C PRO A 53 -12.90 -25.28 10.03
N THR A 54 -11.87 -26.12 10.14
CA THR A 54 -10.59 -25.94 9.43
C THR A 54 -10.07 -27.23 8.81
N ASN A 55 -9.40 -27.08 7.66
CA ASN A 55 -8.64 -28.15 7.03
C ASN A 55 -7.17 -28.20 7.49
N LYS A 56 -6.77 -27.35 8.44
CA LYS A 56 -5.41 -27.36 8.99
C LYS A 56 -5.11 -28.69 9.67
N GLU A 57 -4.01 -29.32 9.26
CA GLU A 57 -3.58 -30.63 9.78
C GLU A 57 -2.90 -30.54 11.14
N MET A 58 -2.25 -29.41 11.41
CA MET A 58 -1.42 -29.18 12.59
C MET A 58 -1.65 -27.76 13.12
N PRO A 59 -1.49 -27.55 14.44
CA PRO A 59 -1.49 -26.21 15.01
C PRO A 59 -0.31 -25.38 14.44
N THR A 60 -0.57 -24.11 14.13
CA THR A 60 0.45 -23.21 13.60
C THR A 60 1.39 -22.77 14.73
N GLN A 61 2.70 -22.91 14.55
CA GLN A 61 3.69 -22.41 15.50
C GLN A 61 3.79 -20.88 15.44
N LEU A 62 3.93 -20.25 16.61
CA LEU A 62 4.18 -18.82 16.70
C LEU A 62 5.65 -18.51 16.40
N VAL A 63 5.91 -17.97 15.20
CA VAL A 63 7.24 -17.48 14.81
C VAL A 63 7.27 -15.96 15.00
N ALA A 64 7.92 -15.50 16.07
CA ALA A 64 7.93 -14.08 16.46
C ALA A 64 8.41 -13.11 15.37
N THR A 65 9.29 -13.56 14.48
CA THR A 65 9.84 -12.75 13.38
C THR A 65 8.97 -12.72 12.13
N ARG A 66 7.85 -13.46 12.09
CA ARG A 66 6.97 -13.54 10.92
C ARG A 66 5.70 -12.74 11.18
N TRP A 67 5.42 -11.77 10.31
CA TRP A 67 4.17 -11.01 10.37
C TRP A 67 2.95 -11.93 10.27
N GLY A 68 1.91 -11.62 11.05
CA GLY A 68 0.70 -12.43 11.14
C GLY A 68 0.85 -13.76 11.89
N ALA A 69 2.03 -14.12 12.41
CA ALA A 69 2.22 -15.41 13.08
C ALA A 69 1.38 -15.56 14.36
N ALA A 70 1.15 -14.48 15.11
CA ALA A 70 0.28 -14.48 16.28
C ALA A 70 -1.17 -14.80 15.90
N ALA A 71 -1.72 -14.08 14.93
CA ALA A 71 -3.07 -14.32 14.42
C ALA A 71 -3.22 -15.74 13.87
N ALA A 72 -2.27 -16.20 13.05
CA ALA A 72 -2.29 -17.57 12.52
C ALA A 72 -2.20 -18.63 13.64
N CYS A 73 -1.33 -18.44 14.64
CA CYS A 73 -1.21 -19.35 15.79
C CYS A 73 -2.53 -19.40 16.58
N GLY A 74 -3.08 -18.23 16.92
CA GLY A 74 -4.32 -18.10 17.68
C GLY A 74 -5.52 -18.70 16.94
N GLN A 75 -5.72 -18.35 15.68
CA GLN A 75 -6.83 -18.86 14.86
C GLN A 75 -6.75 -20.37 14.71
N THR A 76 -5.57 -20.92 14.39
CA THR A 76 -5.44 -22.37 14.22
C THR A 76 -5.64 -23.11 15.54
N HIS A 77 -5.27 -22.51 16.67
CA HIS A 77 -5.49 -23.09 18.00
C HIS A 77 -6.99 -23.12 18.36
N GLU A 78 -7.73 -22.05 18.03
CA GLU A 78 -9.18 -21.98 18.21
C GLU A 78 -9.94 -22.93 17.27
N ASP A 79 -9.57 -22.96 15.98
CA ASP A 79 -10.18 -23.87 15.02
C ASP A 79 -10.01 -25.35 15.42
N LEU A 80 -8.88 -25.67 16.05
CA LEU A 80 -8.55 -27.02 16.52
C LEU A 80 -8.94 -27.23 17.99
N ARG A 81 -9.72 -26.33 18.62
CA ARG A 81 -10.09 -26.35 20.05
C ARG A 81 -10.54 -27.72 20.55
N MET A 82 -11.35 -28.43 19.77
CA MET A 82 -11.82 -29.77 20.13
C MET A 82 -10.65 -30.76 20.27
N VAL A 83 -9.74 -30.79 19.30
CA VAL A 83 -8.55 -31.64 19.30
C VAL A 83 -7.61 -31.22 20.43
N VAL A 84 -7.37 -29.92 20.58
CA VAL A 84 -6.54 -29.37 21.66
C VAL A 84 -7.04 -29.86 23.01
N ASN A 85 -8.33 -29.69 23.32
CA ASN A 85 -8.91 -30.12 24.59
C ASN A 85 -8.79 -31.63 24.83
N MET A 86 -9.00 -32.47 23.80
CA MET A 86 -8.80 -33.92 23.93
C MET A 86 -7.34 -34.27 24.23
N MET A 87 -6.41 -33.62 23.54
CA MET A 87 -4.97 -33.84 23.71
C MET A 87 -4.46 -33.38 25.09
N THR A 88 -4.93 -32.23 25.58
CA THR A 88 -4.51 -31.66 26.87
C THR A 88 -5.17 -32.34 28.06
N SER A 89 -6.38 -32.91 27.89
CA SER A 89 -7.09 -33.66 28.94
C SER A 89 -6.50 -35.06 29.16
N ASN A 90 -5.81 -35.64 28.16
CA ASN A 90 -5.18 -36.93 28.29
C ASN A 90 -3.82 -36.82 29.01
N THR A 91 -3.78 -37.31 30.25
CA THR A 91 -2.58 -37.26 31.10
C THR A 91 -1.38 -38.01 30.52
N ALA A 92 -1.60 -39.00 29.65
CA ALA A 92 -0.52 -39.74 28.98
C ALA A 92 0.31 -38.85 28.05
N HIS A 93 -0.28 -37.80 27.48
CA HIS A 93 0.42 -36.87 26.59
C HIS A 93 1.28 -35.84 27.33
N LYS A 94 1.08 -35.67 28.66
CA LYS A 94 1.78 -34.65 29.47
C LYS A 94 1.63 -33.23 28.91
N LEU A 95 0.46 -32.91 28.33
CA LEU A 95 0.14 -31.60 27.75
C LEU A 95 -0.78 -30.74 28.64
N GLY A 96 -1.05 -31.18 29.88
CA GLY A 96 -2.02 -30.52 30.76
C GLY A 96 -1.69 -29.06 31.10
N GLU A 97 -0.41 -28.65 31.06
CA GLU A 97 0.00 -27.25 31.26
C GLU A 97 -0.55 -26.29 30.19
N PHE A 98 -0.88 -26.80 29.01
CA PHE A 98 -1.45 -26.01 27.90
C PHE A 98 -2.98 -25.99 27.89
N GLN A 99 -3.64 -26.65 28.84
CA GLN A 99 -5.09 -26.60 28.96
C GLN A 99 -5.53 -25.16 29.24
N MET A 100 -6.40 -24.62 28.37
CA MET A 100 -6.99 -23.31 28.54
C MET A 100 -8.25 -23.36 29.40
N SER A 101 -8.43 -22.36 30.26
CA SER A 101 -9.68 -22.08 30.97
C SER A 101 -10.77 -21.62 29.98
N LEU A 102 -12.04 -21.61 30.40
CA LEU A 102 -13.12 -21.03 29.58
C LEU A 102 -12.85 -19.55 29.28
N LEU A 103 -12.35 -18.79 30.25
CA LEU A 103 -12.00 -17.39 30.09
C LEU A 103 -10.83 -17.21 29.10
N GLN A 104 -9.83 -18.09 29.11
CA GLN A 104 -8.72 -18.04 28.14
C GLN A 104 -9.19 -18.31 26.71
N TRP A 105 -10.09 -19.26 26.51
CA TRP A 105 -10.70 -19.51 25.19
C TRP A 105 -11.51 -18.30 24.71
N ASP A 106 -12.26 -17.68 25.61
CA ASP A 106 -13.03 -16.48 25.34
C ASP A 106 -12.14 -15.28 24.96
N ILE A 107 -11.04 -15.08 25.67
CA ILE A 107 -10.04 -14.06 25.35
C ILE A 107 -9.38 -14.36 24.01
N LEU A 108 -9.04 -15.63 23.73
CA LEU A 108 -8.45 -16.01 22.43
C LEU A 108 -9.38 -15.67 21.26
N SER A 109 -10.67 -15.99 21.38
CA SER A 109 -11.68 -15.65 20.37
C SER A 109 -11.77 -14.15 20.14
N ASP A 110 -11.82 -13.35 21.20
CA ASP A 110 -11.84 -11.88 21.08
C ASP A 110 -10.58 -11.36 20.40
N VAL A 111 -9.41 -11.90 20.78
CA VAL A 111 -8.13 -11.47 20.20
C VAL A 111 -8.05 -11.84 18.73
N ASN A 112 -8.48 -13.03 18.32
CA ASN A 112 -8.49 -13.44 16.91
C ASN A 112 -9.34 -12.47 16.07
N GLU A 113 -10.55 -12.15 16.52
CA GLU A 113 -11.42 -11.16 15.87
C GLU A 113 -10.77 -9.76 15.85
N CYS A 114 -10.12 -9.35 16.94
CA CYS A 114 -9.44 -8.04 16.99
C CYS A 114 -8.22 -7.97 16.09
N LEU A 115 -7.50 -9.07 15.85
CA LEU A 115 -6.31 -9.07 15.01
C LEU A 115 -6.63 -8.88 13.52
N GLU A 116 -7.87 -9.16 13.09
CA GLU A 116 -8.32 -8.95 11.70
C GLU A 116 -8.14 -7.50 11.24
N VAL A 117 -8.27 -6.51 12.15
CA VAL A 117 -8.08 -5.10 11.78
C VAL A 117 -6.67 -4.80 11.27
N PHE A 118 -5.69 -5.62 11.65
CA PHE A 118 -4.31 -5.54 11.13
C PHE A 118 -4.10 -6.45 9.93
N GLU A 119 -4.79 -7.60 9.85
CA GLU A 119 -4.67 -8.52 8.72
C GLU A 119 -5.19 -7.92 7.41
N ASP A 120 -6.32 -7.21 7.46
CA ASP A 120 -6.93 -6.55 6.30
C ASP A 120 -5.94 -5.65 5.54
N PRO A 121 -5.39 -4.57 6.15
CA PRO A 121 -4.44 -3.70 5.45
C PRO A 121 -3.16 -4.45 5.10
N THR A 122 -2.70 -5.39 5.94
CA THR A 122 -1.52 -6.20 5.61
C THR A 122 -1.74 -7.01 4.33
N ARG A 123 -2.92 -7.62 4.15
CA ARG A 123 -3.27 -8.40 2.96
C ARG A 123 -3.37 -7.50 1.73
N THR A 124 -4.02 -6.33 1.86
CA THR A 124 -4.11 -5.33 0.79
C THR A 124 -2.73 -4.89 0.34
N HIS A 125 -1.88 -4.39 1.25
CA HIS A 125 -0.52 -3.94 0.94
C HIS A 125 0.48 -5.06 0.64
N SER A 126 0.04 -6.32 0.68
CA SER A 126 0.78 -7.48 0.20
C SER A 126 0.37 -7.88 -1.22
N GLN A 127 -0.57 -7.20 -1.88
CA GLN A 127 -0.96 -7.56 -3.25
C GLN A 127 0.17 -7.27 -4.24
N LYS A 128 0.38 -8.17 -5.20
CA LYS A 128 1.41 -8.02 -6.24
C LYS A 128 0.84 -7.19 -7.39
N GLY A 129 1.61 -6.22 -7.87
CA GLY A 129 1.28 -5.49 -9.10
C GLY A 129 0.09 -4.54 -8.97
N VAL A 130 -0.24 -4.12 -7.75
CA VAL A 130 -1.31 -3.14 -7.48
C VAL A 130 -0.68 -1.89 -6.88
N PRO A 131 -0.89 -0.69 -7.46
CA PRO A 131 -0.34 0.56 -6.96
C PRO A 131 -1.08 1.01 -5.70
N LEU A 132 -0.47 0.87 -4.52
CA LEU A 132 -1.16 1.06 -3.24
C LEU A 132 -0.57 2.17 -2.35
N ILE A 133 0.44 2.91 -2.81
CA ILE A 133 1.04 3.97 -1.97
C ILE A 133 0.04 5.07 -1.61
N HIS A 134 -0.91 5.36 -2.49
CA HIS A 134 -1.98 6.34 -2.26
C HIS A 134 -2.97 5.89 -1.16
N SER A 135 -3.09 4.59 -0.88
CA SER A 135 -4.01 4.06 0.14
C SER A 135 -3.39 3.95 1.54
N VAL A 136 -2.06 4.08 1.67
CA VAL A 136 -1.35 3.90 2.95
C VAL A 136 -1.89 4.78 4.08
N ILE A 137 -2.03 6.10 3.86
CA ILE A 137 -2.57 7.00 4.90
C ILE A 137 -4.07 6.73 5.14
N PRO A 138 -4.94 6.59 4.11
CA PRO A 138 -6.31 6.14 4.30
C PRO A 138 -6.46 4.87 5.13
N ASP A 139 -5.70 3.82 4.82
CA ASP A 139 -5.77 2.53 5.51
C ASP A 139 -5.28 2.64 6.96
N MET A 140 -4.26 3.47 7.22
CA MET A 140 -3.82 3.79 8.58
C MET A 140 -4.88 4.58 9.38
N HIS A 141 -5.64 5.46 8.74
CA HIS A 141 -6.76 6.18 9.35
C HIS A 141 -7.91 5.24 9.69
N VAL A 142 -8.26 4.30 8.81
CA VAL A 142 -9.25 3.26 9.07
C VAL A 142 -8.81 2.38 10.24
N LEU A 143 -7.53 1.96 10.27
CA LEU A 143 -6.98 1.20 11.39
C LEU A 143 -7.07 1.99 12.71
N LYS A 144 -6.72 3.27 12.71
CA LYS A 144 -6.84 4.14 13.88
C LYS A 144 -8.29 4.21 14.38
N PHE A 145 -9.23 4.45 13.48
CA PHE A 145 -10.65 4.51 13.80
C PHE A 145 -11.15 3.19 14.41
N ARG A 146 -10.81 2.04 13.81
CA ARG A 146 -11.17 0.71 14.34
C ARG A 146 -10.62 0.48 15.75
N LEU A 147 -9.36 0.86 16.00
CA LEU A 147 -8.75 0.73 17.33
C LEU A 147 -9.36 1.70 18.36
N GLU A 148 -9.77 2.90 17.95
CA GLU A 148 -10.49 3.84 18.83
C GLU A 148 -11.87 3.30 19.23
N LEU A 149 -12.61 2.70 18.29
CA LEU A 149 -13.87 2.00 18.59
C LEU A 149 -13.67 0.87 19.61
N MET A 150 -12.62 0.06 19.44
CA MET A 150 -12.25 -1.00 20.38
C MET A 150 -11.92 -0.44 21.75
N ARG A 151 -11.00 0.52 21.85
CA ARG A 151 -10.59 1.15 23.13
C ARG A 151 -11.79 1.73 23.87
N ASP A 152 -12.62 2.48 23.18
CA ASP A 152 -13.74 3.21 23.79
C ASP A 152 -14.91 2.28 24.14
N GLY A 153 -14.92 1.05 23.61
CA GLY A 153 -16.01 0.09 23.83
C GLY A 153 -17.34 0.54 23.22
N ARG A 154 -17.29 1.26 22.09
CA ARG A 154 -18.48 1.82 21.43
C ARG A 154 -19.26 0.82 20.59
N ILE A 155 -18.70 -0.37 20.37
CA ILE A 155 -19.33 -1.44 19.59
C ILE A 155 -19.44 -2.67 20.47
N ASN A 156 -20.65 -3.16 20.64
CA ASN A 156 -20.89 -4.42 21.35
C ASN A 156 -20.54 -5.60 20.45
N ASN A 157 -19.89 -6.61 21.01
CA ASN A 157 -19.66 -7.88 20.34
C ASN A 157 -21.03 -8.51 19.98
N PRO A 158 -21.30 -8.80 18.70
CA PRO A 158 -22.59 -9.34 18.26
C PRO A 158 -22.96 -10.66 18.94
N ARG A 159 -21.97 -11.45 19.37
CA ARG A 159 -22.17 -12.75 20.04
C ARG A 159 -22.57 -12.61 21.50
N THR A 160 -22.04 -11.61 22.21
CA THR A 160 -22.25 -11.45 23.66
C THR A 160 -23.20 -10.31 24.02
N GLY A 161 -23.43 -9.37 23.09
CA GLY A 161 -24.15 -8.12 23.34
C GLY A 161 -23.41 -7.17 24.29
N GLN A 162 -22.17 -7.47 24.66
CA GLN A 162 -21.35 -6.70 25.60
C GLN A 162 -20.25 -5.93 24.87
N PRO A 163 -19.73 -4.83 25.42
CA PRO A 163 -18.55 -4.16 24.87
C PRO A 163 -17.34 -5.11 24.89
N PRO A 164 -16.25 -4.78 24.15
CA PRO A 164 -15.03 -5.58 24.14
C PRO A 164 -14.49 -5.72 25.57
N ARG A 165 -13.98 -6.92 25.90
CA ARG A 165 -13.38 -7.20 27.22
C ARG A 165 -12.32 -6.16 27.56
N LEU A 166 -12.17 -5.85 28.84
CA LEU A 166 -11.27 -4.78 29.28
C LEU A 166 -9.83 -4.97 28.78
N VAL A 167 -9.36 -6.22 28.73
CA VAL A 167 -8.02 -6.54 28.22
C VAL A 167 -7.84 -6.19 26.74
N ILE A 168 -8.88 -6.34 25.93
CA ILE A 168 -8.89 -5.96 24.51
C ILE A 168 -8.81 -4.44 24.38
N ARG A 169 -9.56 -3.72 25.22
CA ARG A 169 -9.56 -2.24 25.24
C ARG A 169 -8.17 -1.70 25.62
N VAL A 170 -7.51 -2.32 26.60
CA VAL A 170 -6.12 -2.02 26.98
C VAL A 170 -5.15 -2.31 25.84
N ALA A 171 -5.30 -3.47 25.17
CA ALA A 171 -4.47 -3.83 24.02
C ALA A 171 -4.65 -2.84 22.85
N ALA A 172 -5.89 -2.43 22.55
CA ALA A 172 -6.19 -1.43 21.53
C ALA A 172 -5.57 -0.06 21.86
N PHE A 173 -5.61 0.36 23.13
CA PHE A 173 -4.91 1.57 23.58
C PHE A 173 -3.38 1.46 23.34
N ALA A 174 -2.78 0.32 23.67
CA ALA A 174 -1.35 0.10 23.41
C ALA A 174 -1.04 0.13 21.92
N ALA A 175 -1.86 -0.49 21.07
CA ALA A 175 -1.73 -0.47 19.62
C ALA A 175 -1.86 0.95 19.05
N LEU A 176 -2.80 1.77 19.55
CA LEU A 176 -2.95 3.16 19.16
C LEU A 176 -1.70 3.99 19.45
N ASN A 177 -1.02 3.75 20.57
CA ASN A 177 0.23 4.46 20.89
C ASN A 177 1.32 4.14 19.85
N VAL A 178 1.42 2.89 19.41
CA VAL A 178 2.35 2.48 18.35
C VAL A 178 1.93 3.12 17.01
N LEU A 179 0.66 3.02 16.64
CA LEU A 179 0.14 3.60 15.40
C LEU A 179 0.37 5.11 15.33
N ASN A 180 0.07 5.85 16.40
CA ASN A 180 0.27 7.30 16.47
C ASN A 180 1.75 7.70 16.39
N LYS A 181 2.68 6.82 16.77
CA LYS A 181 4.12 7.03 16.52
C LYS A 181 4.41 6.92 15.02
N TYR A 182 3.89 5.89 14.34
CA TYR A 182 4.14 5.69 12.91
C TYR A 182 3.43 6.72 12.02
N LEU A 183 2.22 7.15 12.36
CA LEU A 183 1.54 8.25 11.66
C LEU A 183 2.40 9.52 11.67
N ARG A 184 3.02 9.86 12.80
CA ARG A 184 3.97 10.99 12.90
C ARG A 184 5.23 10.80 12.05
N LEU A 185 5.71 9.56 11.87
CA LEU A 185 6.84 9.30 10.98
C LEU A 185 6.45 9.42 9.50
N LEU A 186 5.22 9.02 9.14
CA LEU A 186 4.68 9.16 7.79
C LEU A 186 4.44 10.63 7.41
N GLU A 187 4.11 11.49 8.37
CA GLU A 187 3.98 12.94 8.15
C GLU A 187 5.26 13.61 7.63
N VAL A 188 6.44 13.05 7.96
CA VAL A 188 7.76 13.57 7.54
C VAL A 188 8.08 13.26 6.07
N SER A 189 7.40 12.27 5.47
CA SER A 189 7.66 11.84 4.10
C SER A 189 6.54 12.30 3.15
N ASP A 190 6.85 13.27 2.30
CA ASP A 190 5.85 13.87 1.40
C ASP A 190 5.23 12.86 0.43
N ILE A 191 5.95 11.79 0.05
CA ILE A 191 5.52 10.86 -1.01
C ILE A 191 4.12 10.29 -0.79
N TYR A 192 3.76 9.94 0.46
CA TYR A 192 2.43 9.40 0.77
C TYR A 192 1.32 10.45 0.59
N TRP A 193 1.62 11.70 0.94
CA TRP A 193 0.67 12.81 0.84
C TRP A 193 0.50 13.28 -0.61
N LEU A 194 1.59 13.31 -1.36
CA LEU A 194 1.58 13.59 -2.79
C LEU A 194 0.84 12.48 -3.55
N ALA A 195 1.01 11.21 -3.19
CA ALA A 195 0.29 10.10 -3.79
C ALA A 195 -1.24 10.24 -3.64
N ILE A 196 -1.72 10.71 -2.49
CA ILE A 196 -3.15 10.99 -2.28
C ILE A 196 -3.60 12.17 -3.17
N ALA A 197 -2.82 13.24 -3.23
CA ALA A 197 -3.14 14.40 -4.07
C ALA A 197 -3.16 14.05 -5.58
N LEU A 198 -2.33 13.10 -6.01
CA LEU A 198 -2.24 12.58 -7.38
C LEU A 198 -3.22 11.42 -7.64
N CYS A 199 -4.03 11.04 -6.66
CA CYS A 199 -5.08 10.05 -6.83
C CYS A 199 -6.39 10.73 -7.32
N PRO A 200 -6.93 10.38 -8.51
CA PRO A 200 -8.05 11.11 -9.12
C PRO A 200 -9.37 11.11 -8.32
N TRP A 201 -9.58 10.10 -7.48
CA TRP A 201 -10.76 9.99 -6.60
C TRP A 201 -10.56 10.60 -5.21
N TYR A 202 -9.34 11.05 -4.88
CA TYR A 202 -9.02 11.69 -3.60
C TYR A 202 -8.68 13.16 -3.77
N LYS A 203 -7.60 13.46 -4.50
CA LYS A 203 -7.02 14.79 -4.63
C LYS A 203 -6.87 15.48 -3.27
N LEU A 204 -6.98 16.81 -3.23
CA LEU A 204 -6.92 17.57 -1.98
C LEU A 204 -8.21 17.47 -1.17
N GLN A 205 -9.33 17.14 -1.81
CA GLN A 205 -10.65 16.96 -1.21
C GLN A 205 -10.64 15.83 -0.17
N TRP A 206 -9.80 14.81 -0.34
CA TRP A 206 -9.64 13.78 0.69
C TRP A 206 -9.18 14.37 2.02
N PHE A 207 -8.24 15.32 2.03
CA PHE A 207 -7.78 15.97 3.26
C PHE A 207 -8.89 16.82 3.90
N GLU A 208 -9.67 17.53 3.09
CA GLU A 208 -10.82 18.33 3.55
C GLU A 208 -11.85 17.44 4.24
N ASN A 209 -12.22 16.32 3.60
CA ASN A 209 -13.19 15.35 4.12
C ASN A 209 -12.71 14.67 5.42
N HIS A 210 -11.40 14.61 5.63
CA HIS A 210 -10.79 14.03 6.84
C HIS A 210 -10.38 15.11 7.86
N ASN A 211 -10.90 16.33 7.73
CA ASN A 211 -10.72 17.45 8.66
C ASN A 211 -9.24 17.84 8.89
N TYR A 212 -8.39 17.70 7.87
CA TYR A 212 -7.04 18.24 7.96
C TYR A 212 -7.08 19.78 7.99
N PRO A 213 -6.18 20.42 8.77
CA PRO A 213 -6.13 21.87 8.83
C PRO A 213 -5.73 22.43 7.46
N ALA A 214 -6.30 23.59 7.09
CA ALA A 214 -6.02 24.26 5.82
C ALA A 214 -4.51 24.51 5.60
N SER A 215 -3.74 24.73 6.67
CA SER A 215 -2.28 24.85 6.60
C SER A 215 -1.62 23.57 6.06
N ARG A 216 -2.06 22.39 6.50
CA ARG A 216 -1.52 21.11 6.02
C ARG A 216 -1.90 20.83 4.57
N ILE A 217 -3.13 21.16 4.18
CA ILE A 217 -3.57 21.04 2.78
C ILE A 217 -2.70 21.94 1.88
N GLN A 218 -2.41 23.16 2.35
CA GLN A 218 -1.55 24.08 1.63
C GLN A 218 -0.08 23.62 1.57
N GLU A 219 0.44 22.99 2.63
CA GLU A 219 1.78 22.36 2.60
C GLU A 219 1.87 21.27 1.54
N VAL A 220 0.89 20.35 1.48
CA VAL A 220 0.86 19.28 0.48
C VAL A 220 0.74 19.86 -0.93
N ARG A 221 -0.11 20.87 -1.12
CA ARG A 221 -0.24 21.58 -2.40
C ARG A 221 1.10 22.19 -2.84
N ARG A 222 1.78 22.92 -1.96
CA ARG A 222 3.07 23.55 -2.27
C ARG A 222 4.14 22.52 -2.61
N ALA A 223 4.25 21.46 -1.81
CA ALA A 223 5.19 20.37 -2.09
C ALA A 223 4.92 19.75 -3.48
N LEU A 224 3.66 19.59 -3.87
CA LEU A 224 3.30 19.09 -5.20
C LEU A 224 3.65 20.08 -6.32
N GLU A 225 3.38 21.37 -6.10
CA GLU A 225 3.71 22.46 -7.04
C GLU A 225 5.23 22.56 -7.25
N ASP A 226 6.02 22.48 -6.19
CA ASP A 226 7.49 22.50 -6.24
C ASP A 226 8.03 21.32 -7.06
N ARG A 227 7.56 20.09 -6.77
CA ARG A 227 7.93 18.88 -7.54
C ARG A 227 7.50 18.97 -8.99
N PHE A 228 6.31 19.50 -9.27
CA PHE A 228 5.85 19.69 -10.64
C PHE A 228 6.70 20.73 -11.40
N GLY A 229 7.17 21.79 -10.73
CA GLY A 229 8.10 22.77 -11.29
C GLY A 229 9.45 22.14 -11.69
N GLU A 230 10.00 21.27 -10.83
CA GLU A 230 11.21 20.50 -11.13
C GLU A 230 11.04 19.63 -12.38
N TYR A 231 9.92 18.90 -12.48
CA TYR A 231 9.62 18.03 -13.62
C TYR A 231 9.41 18.82 -14.91
N THR A 232 8.70 19.95 -14.84
CA THR A 232 8.48 20.82 -16.00
C THR A 232 9.81 21.35 -16.54
N THR A 233 10.73 21.74 -15.66
CA THR A 233 12.09 22.16 -16.06
C THR A 233 12.88 21.03 -16.72
N ARG A 234 12.68 19.78 -16.26
CA ARG A 234 13.42 18.61 -16.74
C ARG A 234 12.90 18.05 -18.07
N TYR A 235 11.60 18.10 -18.30
CA TYR A 235 10.93 17.38 -19.39
C TYR A 235 10.22 18.27 -20.42
N THR A 236 10.19 19.58 -20.23
CA THR A 236 9.76 20.49 -21.30
C THR A 236 10.93 20.70 -22.27
N PRO A 237 10.78 20.41 -23.58
CA PRO A 237 11.84 20.67 -24.54
C PRO A 237 12.23 22.16 -24.51
N ALA A 238 13.55 22.42 -24.55
CA ALA A 238 14.05 23.79 -24.73
C ALA A 238 13.43 24.38 -26.01
N PRO A 239 13.12 25.69 -26.04
CA PRO A 239 12.66 26.32 -27.28
C PRO A 239 13.68 26.02 -28.39
N GLU A 240 13.22 25.51 -29.53
CA GLU A 240 14.07 25.42 -30.71
C GLU A 240 14.69 26.80 -30.96
N PRO A 241 16.02 26.90 -31.16
CA PRO A 241 16.62 28.17 -31.51
C PRO A 241 15.97 28.63 -32.81
N GLU A 242 15.31 29.79 -32.78
CA GLU A 242 14.80 30.45 -33.97
C GLU A 242 15.95 30.55 -34.97
N LEU A 243 15.88 29.76 -36.04
CA LEU A 243 16.82 29.86 -37.15
C LEU A 243 16.77 31.29 -37.68
N PRO A 244 17.91 32.00 -37.79
CA PRO A 244 17.90 33.37 -38.28
C PRO A 244 17.36 33.39 -39.72
N HIS A 245 16.19 34.00 -39.91
CA HIS A 245 15.68 34.30 -41.24
C HIS A 245 16.70 35.16 -42.00
N PRO A 246 16.99 34.88 -43.28
CA PRO A 246 17.97 35.66 -44.03
C PRO A 246 17.46 37.09 -44.22
N THR A 247 18.25 38.04 -43.72
CA THR A 247 18.11 39.46 -43.96
C THR A 247 18.56 39.78 -45.39
N GLU A 248 17.61 39.97 -46.30
CA GLU A 248 17.92 40.56 -47.62
C GLU A 248 17.62 42.07 -47.63
N GLY A 249 18.71 42.85 -47.64
CA GLY A 249 18.95 43.93 -48.59
C GLY A 249 17.94 45.07 -48.69
N SER A 250 18.24 46.17 -47.98
CA SER A 250 17.65 47.49 -48.17
C SER A 250 18.04 48.11 -49.53
N SER A 251 17.08 48.70 -50.25
CA SER A 251 17.26 49.88 -51.10
C SER A 251 15.91 50.57 -51.38
N ASP A 252 15.89 51.88 -51.13
CA ASP A 252 14.77 52.85 -51.14
C ASP A 252 13.87 52.85 -52.39
N THR A 253 12.57 53.16 -52.27
CA THR A 253 11.99 54.54 -52.40
C THR A 253 10.43 54.51 -52.47
N ALA A 254 9.78 55.30 -51.60
CA ALA A 254 8.51 56.05 -51.74
C ALA A 254 7.10 55.42 -52.02
N LEU A 255 6.20 55.79 -51.07
CA LEU A 255 4.76 56.13 -51.12
C LEU A 255 3.65 55.05 -50.97
N PRO A 256 2.57 55.37 -50.20
CA PRO A 256 1.63 54.41 -49.63
C PRO A 256 0.46 54.14 -50.57
N SER A 257 0.13 52.85 -50.80
CA SER A 257 -1.09 52.48 -51.51
C SER A 257 -2.14 51.92 -50.55
N THR A 258 -3.15 52.75 -50.35
CA THR A 258 -4.46 52.47 -49.77
C THR A 258 -5.16 51.39 -50.59
N ARG A 259 -5.31 50.17 -50.03
CA ARG A 259 -6.33 49.22 -50.50
C ARG A 259 -7.40 49.01 -49.42
N SER A 260 -8.51 49.69 -49.70
CA SER A 260 -9.89 49.53 -49.22
C SER A 260 -10.14 48.33 -48.29
N ARG A 261 -10.32 48.63 -47.01
CA ARG A 261 -11.12 47.80 -46.08
C ARG A 261 -12.51 47.62 -46.68
N ARG A 262 -12.97 46.37 -46.75
CA ARG A 262 -14.31 46.03 -47.23
C ARG A 262 -15.37 46.76 -46.39
N LEU A 263 -16.13 47.62 -47.06
CA LEU A 263 -17.10 48.60 -46.55
C LEU A 263 -18.26 48.01 -45.70
N TRP A 264 -18.44 46.69 -45.67
CA TRP A 264 -19.62 46.02 -45.10
C TRP A 264 -19.34 45.15 -43.87
N MET A 265 -18.13 45.24 -43.29
CA MET A 265 -17.80 44.61 -42.00
C MET A 265 -17.43 45.69 -40.97
N GLN A 266 -18.43 46.40 -40.47
CA GLN A 266 -18.30 47.25 -39.28
C GLN A 266 -19.37 46.85 -38.26
N THR A 267 -18.97 46.62 -37.02
CA THR A 267 -19.85 46.46 -35.85
C THR A 267 -19.68 47.66 -34.92
N PRO A 268 -20.71 48.05 -34.13
CA PRO A 268 -20.79 49.38 -33.52
C PRO A 268 -19.86 49.54 -32.31
N PRO A 269 -19.37 50.76 -32.02
CA PRO A 269 -18.64 51.08 -30.80
C PRO A 269 -19.57 51.65 -29.73
N SER A 270 -19.47 51.14 -28.50
CA SER A 270 -19.70 51.84 -27.22
C SER A 270 -19.71 50.82 -26.07
N THR A 271 -19.19 51.05 -24.87
CA THR A 271 -18.56 52.22 -24.23
C THR A 271 -18.06 51.72 -22.87
N ALA A 272 -16.79 51.93 -22.55
CA ALA A 272 -16.27 52.37 -21.25
C ALA A 272 -14.78 52.02 -21.15
N ASN A 273 -13.94 53.03 -21.36
CA ASN A 273 -12.57 53.03 -20.88
C ASN A 273 -12.58 53.02 -19.35
N HIS A 274 -11.71 52.21 -18.73
CA HIS A 274 -10.89 52.72 -17.63
C HIS A 274 -9.63 51.84 -17.44
N ASP A 275 -8.50 52.53 -17.53
CA ASP A 275 -7.20 52.31 -16.89
C ASP A 275 -6.44 50.99 -17.01
N SER A 276 -5.35 51.11 -17.76
CA SER A 276 -4.08 50.44 -17.50
C SER A 276 -3.53 50.84 -16.11
N THR A 277 -3.78 50.03 -15.09
CA THR A 277 -2.89 49.88 -13.91
C THR A 277 -3.33 48.68 -13.05
N ALA A 278 -2.87 47.50 -13.44
CA ALA A 278 -2.48 46.40 -12.56
C ALA A 278 -2.35 45.17 -13.46
N SER A 279 -1.12 44.79 -13.78
CA SER A 279 -0.83 43.40 -14.10
C SER A 279 -1.05 42.57 -12.83
N HIS A 280 -2.31 42.35 -12.45
CA HIS A 280 -2.66 41.15 -11.72
C HIS A 280 -2.50 40.03 -12.73
N SER A 281 -1.30 39.44 -12.73
CA SER A 281 -1.08 38.12 -13.28
C SER A 281 -2.11 37.19 -12.64
N THR A 282 -3.21 36.95 -13.35
CA THR A 282 -3.95 35.72 -13.16
C THR A 282 -2.92 34.61 -13.32
N PRO A 283 -2.71 33.74 -12.31
CA PRO A 283 -1.74 32.67 -12.44
C PRO A 283 -2.07 31.89 -13.70
N ARG A 284 -1.13 31.81 -14.63
CA ARG A 284 -1.29 30.97 -15.82
C ARG A 284 -1.65 29.57 -15.31
N SER A 285 -2.86 29.10 -15.63
CA SER A 285 -3.33 27.79 -15.18
C SER A 285 -2.33 26.74 -15.66
N THR A 286 -1.64 26.11 -14.72
CA THR A 286 -0.73 24.99 -14.99
C THR A 286 -1.54 23.72 -15.17
N ALA A 287 -0.95 22.69 -15.79
CA ALA A 287 -1.59 21.38 -15.88
C ALA A 287 -1.96 20.84 -14.48
N LEU A 288 -1.10 21.08 -13.48
CA LEU A 288 -1.37 20.76 -12.08
C LEU A 288 -2.57 21.54 -11.52
N SER A 289 -2.65 22.87 -11.71
CA SER A 289 -3.80 23.63 -11.19
C SER A 289 -5.10 23.23 -11.87
N ALA A 290 -5.06 22.92 -13.16
CA ALA A 290 -6.21 22.38 -13.90
C ALA A 290 -6.65 21.01 -13.35
N TYR A 291 -5.70 20.09 -13.12
CA TYR A 291 -5.99 18.78 -12.52
C TYR A 291 -6.58 18.90 -11.11
N LEU A 292 -6.00 19.72 -10.25
CA LEU A 292 -6.48 19.90 -8.88
C LEU A 292 -7.86 20.60 -8.82
N ALA A 293 -8.17 21.46 -9.78
CA ALA A 293 -9.48 22.12 -9.89
C ALA A 293 -10.55 21.24 -10.56
N ALA A 294 -10.14 20.27 -11.38
CA ALA A 294 -11.08 19.36 -12.03
C ALA A 294 -11.84 18.50 -11.00
N PRO A 295 -13.10 18.12 -11.28
CA PRO A 295 -13.86 17.21 -10.42
C PRO A 295 -13.11 15.91 -10.11
N LEU A 296 -13.48 15.26 -9.01
CA LEU A 296 -13.02 13.92 -8.70
C LEU A 296 -13.52 12.95 -9.77
N VAL A 297 -12.66 12.02 -10.18
CA VAL A 297 -13.03 10.89 -11.04
C VAL A 297 -13.22 9.70 -10.12
N SER A 298 -14.34 8.99 -10.21
CA SER A 298 -14.59 7.88 -9.28
C SER A 298 -13.60 6.73 -9.51
N GLU A 299 -13.30 5.98 -8.44
CA GLU A 299 -12.41 4.81 -8.53
C GLU A 299 -12.94 3.78 -9.55
N ALA A 300 -14.26 3.60 -9.63
CA ALA A 300 -14.88 2.71 -10.61
C ALA A 300 -14.65 3.15 -12.06
N GLU A 301 -14.65 4.46 -12.34
CA GLU A 301 -14.33 5.00 -13.67
C GLU A 301 -12.85 4.83 -14.00
N VAL A 302 -11.95 5.07 -13.05
CA VAL A 302 -10.52 4.83 -13.26
C VAL A 302 -10.22 3.35 -13.48
N ASN A 303 -10.88 2.45 -12.74
CA ASN A 303 -10.73 1.01 -12.93
C ASN A 303 -11.23 0.54 -14.30
N LYS A 304 -12.25 1.17 -14.88
CA LYS A 304 -12.67 0.91 -16.28
C LYS A 304 -11.60 1.29 -17.30
N LEU A 305 -10.73 2.25 -16.97
CA LEU A 305 -9.60 2.67 -17.80
C LEU A 305 -8.36 1.78 -17.62
N GLY A 306 -8.42 0.72 -16.81
CA GLY A 306 -7.27 -0.15 -16.49
C GLY A 306 -6.59 0.16 -15.15
N GLY A 307 -7.16 1.07 -14.35
CA GLY A 307 -6.68 1.38 -13.00
C GLY A 307 -5.81 2.63 -12.93
N LEU A 308 -5.28 2.89 -11.73
CA LEU A 308 -4.62 4.17 -11.39
C LEU A 308 -3.41 4.49 -12.27
N LEU A 309 -2.54 3.52 -12.52
CA LEU A 309 -1.36 3.75 -13.37
C LEU A 309 -1.77 3.96 -14.83
N GLN A 310 -2.70 3.15 -15.34
CA GLN A 310 -3.17 3.28 -16.72
C GLN A 310 -3.84 4.64 -16.99
N PHE A 311 -4.55 5.21 -16.00
CA PHE A 311 -5.07 6.57 -16.07
C PHE A 311 -3.95 7.59 -16.34
N TRP A 312 -2.85 7.52 -15.59
CA TRP A 312 -1.73 8.44 -15.75
C TRP A 312 -0.86 8.13 -16.98
N GLU A 313 -0.71 6.87 -17.39
CA GLU A 313 -0.07 6.51 -18.65
C GLU A 313 -0.79 7.11 -19.85
N ASN A 314 -2.13 7.13 -19.84
CA ASN A 314 -2.91 7.78 -20.90
C ASN A 314 -2.63 9.29 -20.98
N GLU A 315 -2.43 9.95 -19.84
CA GLU A 315 -2.01 11.35 -19.78
C GLU A 315 -0.57 11.53 -20.32
N VAL A 316 0.34 10.61 -20.03
CA VAL A 316 1.72 10.66 -20.56
C VAL A 316 1.74 10.52 -22.08
N ARG A 317 0.90 9.64 -22.66
CA ARG A 317 0.78 9.45 -24.12
C ARG A 317 0.39 10.72 -24.87
N VAL A 318 -0.31 11.65 -24.22
CA VAL A 318 -0.65 12.96 -24.79
C VAL A 318 0.34 14.07 -24.40
N GLY A 319 1.50 13.71 -23.85
CA GLY A 319 2.59 14.63 -23.51
C GLY A 319 2.50 15.26 -22.11
N SER A 320 1.69 14.71 -21.19
CA SER A 320 1.54 15.29 -19.85
C SER A 320 2.78 15.07 -18.99
N VAL A 321 3.48 16.17 -18.66
CA VAL A 321 4.54 16.18 -17.63
C VAL A 321 3.99 15.80 -16.26
N LEU A 322 2.74 16.18 -15.96
CA LEU A 322 2.08 15.81 -14.70
C LEU A 322 1.88 14.31 -14.62
N GLY A 323 1.51 13.66 -15.73
CA GLY A 323 1.40 12.19 -15.80
C GLY A 323 2.71 11.50 -15.45
N ARG A 324 3.86 12.01 -15.92
CA ARG A 324 5.18 11.44 -15.59
C ARG A 324 5.49 11.55 -14.09
N LEU A 325 5.27 12.73 -13.50
CA LEU A 325 5.40 12.93 -12.05
C LEU A 325 4.47 11.99 -11.27
N ALA A 326 3.23 11.82 -11.73
CA ALA A 326 2.26 10.97 -11.08
C ALA A 326 2.69 9.50 -11.09
N LEU A 327 3.17 8.98 -12.23
CA LEU A 327 3.67 7.61 -12.34
C LEU A 327 4.89 7.39 -11.44
N ASP A 328 5.88 8.28 -11.45
CA ASP A 328 7.08 8.14 -10.61
C ASP A 328 6.75 8.05 -9.11
N ILE A 329 5.71 8.76 -8.66
CA ILE A 329 5.23 8.67 -7.27
C ILE A 329 4.34 7.44 -7.04
N LEU A 330 3.36 7.19 -7.89
CA LEU A 330 2.30 6.19 -7.66
C LEU A 330 2.74 4.75 -7.91
N THR A 331 3.83 4.54 -8.65
CA THR A 331 4.48 3.23 -8.80
C THR A 331 5.32 2.82 -7.60
N ALA A 332 5.60 3.75 -6.66
CA ALA A 332 6.34 3.40 -5.46
C ALA A 332 5.58 2.32 -4.65
N PRO A 333 6.26 1.27 -4.21
CA PRO A 333 5.61 0.19 -3.47
C PRO A 333 5.16 0.68 -2.09
N SER A 334 3.96 0.26 -1.66
CA SER A 334 3.46 0.59 -0.31
C SER A 334 4.11 -0.23 0.80
N SER A 335 4.76 -1.34 0.46
CA SER A 335 5.40 -2.24 1.43
C SER A 335 6.64 -2.92 0.82
N SER A 336 7.47 -3.53 1.68
CA SER A 336 8.62 -4.35 1.26
C SER A 336 8.23 -5.76 0.78
N VAL A 337 6.94 -6.11 0.75
CA VAL A 337 6.49 -7.49 0.54
C VAL A 337 6.88 -8.01 -0.84
N ASP A 338 6.84 -7.19 -1.89
CA ASP A 338 7.27 -7.62 -3.23
C ASP A 338 8.75 -7.97 -3.28
N VAL A 339 9.58 -7.21 -2.56
CA VAL A 339 11.02 -7.48 -2.40
C VAL A 339 11.25 -8.75 -1.57
N GLU A 340 10.50 -8.92 -0.48
CA GLU A 340 10.57 -10.12 0.37
C GLU A 340 10.13 -11.40 -0.36
N ARG A 341 9.15 -11.31 -1.26
CA ARG A 341 8.73 -12.41 -2.13
C ARG A 341 9.83 -12.79 -3.11
N ALA A 342 10.47 -11.81 -3.75
CA ALA A 342 11.62 -12.07 -4.61
C ALA A 342 12.72 -12.80 -3.81
N PHE A 343 13.07 -12.32 -2.61
CA PHE A 343 14.06 -12.97 -1.75
C PHE A 343 13.65 -14.37 -1.28
N SER A 344 12.36 -14.59 -1.02
CA SER A 344 11.84 -15.92 -0.65
C SER A 344 12.01 -16.92 -1.80
N GLY A 345 11.73 -16.51 -3.05
CA GLY A 345 12.04 -17.30 -4.25
C GLY A 345 13.55 -17.53 -4.44
N GLY A 346 14.36 -16.53 -4.09
CA GLY A 346 15.82 -16.61 -4.08
C GLY A 346 16.37 -17.70 -3.17
N ARG A 347 15.77 -17.90 -1.99
CA ARG A 347 16.15 -18.99 -1.09
C ARG A 347 15.94 -20.36 -1.73
N MET A 348 14.86 -20.55 -2.51
CA MET A 348 14.64 -21.80 -3.25
C MET A 348 15.65 -21.98 -4.39
N SER A 349 16.19 -20.88 -4.90
CA SER A 349 17.19 -20.85 -5.97
C SER A 349 18.61 -21.18 -5.50
N VAL A 350 18.88 -21.16 -4.19
CA VAL A 350 20.15 -21.56 -3.57
C VAL A 350 19.87 -22.78 -2.71
N ASN A 351 19.96 -23.96 -3.31
CA ASN A 351 19.74 -25.20 -2.57
C ASN A 351 20.78 -25.35 -1.45
N TYR A 352 20.44 -26.04 -0.35
CA TYR A 352 21.35 -26.36 0.76
C TYR A 352 22.61 -27.13 0.32
N ARG A 353 22.63 -27.69 -0.90
CA ARG A 353 23.77 -28.39 -1.52
C ARG A 353 24.60 -27.52 -2.48
N GLN A 354 24.13 -26.33 -2.84
CA GLN A 354 24.83 -25.41 -3.74
C GLN A 354 25.75 -24.47 -2.94
N HIS A 355 26.84 -25.01 -2.41
CA HIS A 355 27.79 -24.28 -1.56
C HIS A 355 28.74 -23.33 -2.32
N ARG A 356 28.62 -23.20 -3.65
CA ARG A 356 29.56 -22.46 -4.52
C ARG A 356 28.91 -21.49 -5.52
N THR A 357 27.68 -21.05 -5.30
CA THR A 357 27.10 -19.99 -6.12
C THR A 357 27.78 -18.66 -5.77
N SER A 358 28.43 -18.04 -6.76
CA SER A 358 29.02 -16.71 -6.57
C SER A 358 27.94 -15.65 -6.32
N LEU A 359 28.28 -14.56 -5.63
CA LEU A 359 27.35 -13.44 -5.42
C LEU A 359 26.84 -12.85 -6.74
N ALA A 360 27.70 -12.77 -7.76
CA ALA A 360 27.33 -12.27 -9.08
C ALA A 360 26.30 -13.20 -9.76
N THR A 361 26.55 -14.51 -9.75
CA THR A 361 25.62 -15.51 -10.29
C THR A 361 24.29 -15.50 -9.54
N PHE A 362 24.31 -15.37 -8.21
CA PHE A 362 23.09 -15.26 -7.41
C PHE A 362 22.28 -14.02 -7.79
N ARG A 363 22.92 -12.84 -7.88
CA ARG A 363 22.25 -11.59 -8.30
C ARG A 363 21.66 -11.69 -9.70
N ALA A 364 22.41 -12.22 -10.66
CA ALA A 364 21.93 -12.42 -12.03
C ALA A 364 20.71 -13.35 -12.06
N LYS A 365 20.77 -14.47 -11.33
CA LYS A 365 19.64 -15.41 -11.21
C LYS A 365 18.39 -14.76 -10.59
N MET A 366 18.58 -13.93 -9.57
CA MET A 366 17.49 -13.16 -8.95
C MET A 366 16.87 -12.16 -9.92
N ALA A 367 17.70 -11.43 -10.67
CA ALA A 367 17.22 -10.44 -11.66
C ALA A 367 16.44 -11.11 -12.79
N VAL A 368 17.02 -12.13 -13.44
CA VAL A 368 16.34 -12.88 -14.52
C VAL A 368 15.04 -13.51 -14.02
N GLY A 369 15.06 -14.11 -12.82
CA GLY A 369 13.86 -14.67 -12.22
C GLY A 369 12.78 -13.62 -11.89
N SER A 370 13.18 -12.38 -11.62
CA SER A 370 12.24 -11.26 -11.40
C SER A 370 11.70 -10.68 -12.71
N TRP A 371 12.45 -10.75 -13.80
CA TRP A 371 12.02 -10.26 -15.12
C TRP A 371 11.16 -11.26 -15.87
N PHE A 372 11.33 -12.56 -15.62
CA PHE A 372 10.58 -13.59 -16.31
C PHE A 372 9.05 -13.42 -16.15
N GLY A 373 8.34 -13.42 -17.28
CA GLY A 373 6.90 -13.18 -17.36
C GLY A 373 6.51 -11.70 -17.22
N THR A 374 7.46 -10.76 -17.32
CA THR A 374 7.22 -9.32 -17.40
C THR A 374 7.54 -8.80 -18.80
N PRO A 375 7.15 -7.56 -19.18
CA PRO A 375 7.55 -6.99 -20.47
C PRO A 375 9.07 -6.94 -20.70
N LEU A 376 9.90 -7.00 -19.65
CA LEU A 376 11.36 -7.04 -19.77
C LEU A 376 11.89 -8.41 -20.19
N LEU A 377 11.16 -9.49 -19.92
CA LEU A 377 11.51 -10.86 -20.30
C LEU A 377 10.22 -11.70 -20.31
N SER A 378 9.47 -11.63 -21.41
CA SER A 378 8.17 -12.28 -21.51
C SER A 378 8.27 -13.81 -21.49
N ASP A 379 9.30 -14.36 -22.14
CA ASP A 379 9.65 -15.77 -22.14
C ASP A 379 11.18 -15.99 -22.08
N VAL A 380 11.64 -17.23 -22.18
CA VAL A 380 13.08 -17.57 -22.21
C VAL A 380 13.66 -17.65 -23.62
N THR A 381 12.84 -17.45 -24.67
CA THR A 381 13.22 -17.69 -26.07
C THR A 381 14.33 -16.74 -26.49
N GLU A 382 14.18 -15.44 -26.23
CA GLU A 382 15.19 -14.43 -26.52
C GLU A 382 16.53 -14.72 -25.82
N VAL A 383 16.48 -15.17 -24.57
CA VAL A 383 17.68 -15.54 -23.80
C VAL A 383 18.33 -16.81 -24.36
N LEU A 384 17.54 -17.79 -24.81
CA LEU A 384 18.06 -18.99 -25.46
C LEU A 384 18.73 -18.66 -26.78
N GLU A 385 18.16 -17.77 -27.58
CA GLU A 385 18.76 -17.30 -28.85
C GLU A 385 20.09 -16.57 -28.63
N MET A 386 20.19 -15.75 -27.57
CA MET A 386 21.44 -15.11 -27.15
C MET A 386 22.50 -16.13 -26.73
N VAL A 387 22.11 -17.16 -25.97
CA VAL A 387 23.03 -18.22 -25.49
C VAL A 387 23.46 -19.16 -26.62
N GLU A 388 22.58 -19.43 -27.58
CA GLU A 388 22.86 -20.23 -28.78
C GLU A 388 23.67 -19.47 -29.84
N GLY A 389 24.01 -18.19 -29.59
CA GLY A 389 24.80 -17.36 -30.51
C GLY A 389 24.05 -17.00 -31.80
N LYS A 390 22.71 -16.97 -31.75
CA LYS A 390 21.84 -16.62 -32.89
C LYS A 390 21.39 -15.15 -32.87
N GLY A 391 21.60 -14.43 -31.77
CA GLY A 391 21.26 -13.01 -31.61
C GLY A 391 22.41 -12.07 -31.98
N ASP A 392 22.72 -11.92 -33.26
CA ASP A 392 23.71 -10.96 -33.80
C ASP A 392 23.06 -9.69 -34.37
N THR A 393 21.87 -9.33 -33.89
CA THR A 393 21.27 -8.02 -34.13
C THR A 393 21.21 -7.29 -32.80
N GLU A 394 21.98 -6.21 -32.68
CA GLU A 394 21.77 -5.23 -31.61
C GLU A 394 20.27 -4.93 -31.54
N PRO A 395 19.61 -5.16 -30.39
CA PRO A 395 18.25 -4.69 -30.23
C PRO A 395 18.30 -3.17 -30.40
N GLY A 396 17.47 -2.65 -31.32
CA GLY A 396 17.25 -1.22 -31.42
C GLY A 396 16.88 -0.64 -30.05
N PRO A 397 17.08 0.66 -29.82
CA PRO A 397 16.77 1.27 -28.54
C PRO A 397 15.36 0.85 -28.11
N LEU A 398 15.23 0.41 -26.86
CA LEU A 398 13.94 0.10 -26.27
C LEU A 398 13.08 1.36 -26.41
N ASP A 399 12.13 1.35 -27.34
CA ASP A 399 11.07 2.36 -27.40
C ASP A 399 10.20 2.16 -26.16
N LEU A 400 10.59 2.87 -25.11
CA LEU A 400 9.77 3.11 -23.92
C LEU A 400 8.77 4.22 -24.27
N ASP A 401 7.87 3.94 -25.21
CA ASP A 401 6.72 4.78 -25.56
C ASP A 401 5.49 4.50 -24.68
#